data_AF-A0A940VMT8-F1
#
_entry.id   AF-A0A940VMT8-F1
#
_cell.length_a   1.000
_cell.length_b   1.000
_cell.length_c   1.000
_cell.angle_alpha   90.00
_cell.angle_beta   90.00
_cell.angle_gamma   90.00
#
_symmetry.space_group_name_H-M   'P 1'
#
loop_
_entity.id
_entity.type
_entity.pdbx_description
1 polymer ?
#
loop_
_entity_poly.entity_id
_entity_poly.type
_entity_poly.pdbx_seq_one_letter_code
_entity_poly.pdbx_strand_id
1 'polypeptide(L)'
;MLNKLLKKAKNQKGFTLIELVVVAAILGILAAVAVPKYIASQETARGAKIMGDLRTIDSGLAMAAANGVTITQLSDLAPTYLGTIPKAPASGTARFPAGATFTCASDDYNYDSNTNRAYLGATKTNTADGLATLTGAVK
;
A
#
# COMPACT_ATOMS: atom_id res chain seq x y z
N MET A 1 7.22 58.72 -31.39
CA MET A 1 6.93 58.18 -30.04
C MET A 1 7.28 56.68 -29.92
N LEU A 2 8.43 56.23 -30.46
CA LEU A 2 8.74 54.79 -30.61
C LEU A 2 9.94 54.28 -29.81
N ASN A 3 10.56 55.10 -28.95
CA ASN A 3 11.82 54.75 -28.25
C ASN A 3 11.64 54.22 -26.83
N LYS A 4 10.40 54.01 -26.36
CA LYS A 4 10.11 53.47 -25.01
C LYS A 4 9.76 51.99 -24.97
N LEU A 5 9.51 51.34 -26.11
CA LEU A 5 9.09 49.94 -26.16
C LEU A 5 10.25 48.94 -26.38
N LEU A 6 11.40 49.39 -26.89
CA LEU A 6 12.58 48.53 -27.13
C LEU A 6 13.51 48.37 -25.91
N LYS A 7 13.22 49.02 -24.77
CA LYS A 7 14.11 49.06 -23.59
C LYS A 7 13.69 48.13 -22.45
N LYS A 8 12.91 47.07 -22.72
CA LYS A 8 12.42 46.14 -21.68
C LYS A 8 12.96 44.70 -21.81
N ALA A 9 14.04 44.48 -22.56
CA ALA A 9 14.65 43.16 -22.74
C ALA A 9 15.97 42.96 -21.97
N LYS A 10 16.12 43.53 -20.76
CA LYS A 10 17.39 43.49 -20.00
C LYS A 10 17.25 43.14 -18.52
N ASN A 11 16.49 42.09 -18.20
CA ASN A 11 16.57 41.51 -16.86
C ASN A 11 16.15 40.03 -16.77
N GLN A 12 16.41 39.24 -17.82
CA GLN A 12 16.31 37.78 -17.68
C GLN A 12 17.59 37.29 -17.00
N LYS A 13 17.59 37.30 -15.65
CA LYS A 13 18.55 36.54 -14.87
C LYS A 13 18.21 35.06 -15.06
N GLY A 14 18.82 34.44 -16.06
CA GLY A 14 18.73 33.00 -16.26
C GLY A 14 19.39 32.25 -15.11
N PHE A 15 18.85 31.09 -14.77
CA PHE A 15 19.47 30.14 -13.85
C PHE A 15 20.83 29.72 -14.42
N THR A 16 21.88 29.76 -13.60
CA THR A 16 23.19 29.28 -14.04
C THR A 16 23.18 27.74 -14.09
N LEU A 17 23.93 27.15 -15.02
CA LEU A 17 24.05 25.69 -15.08
C LEU A 17 24.63 25.11 -13.78
N ILE A 18 25.54 25.85 -13.14
CA ILE A 18 26.13 25.43 -11.87
C ILE A 18 25.11 25.42 -10.72
N GLU A 19 24.18 26.37 -10.66
CA GLU A 19 23.10 26.37 -9.66
C GLU A 19 22.23 25.13 -9.81
N LEU A 20 21.88 24.74 -11.03
CA LEU A 20 21.07 23.54 -11.26
C LEU A 20 21.83 22.26 -10.91
N VAL A 21 23.14 22.21 -11.22
CA VAL A 21 23.99 21.05 -10.89
C VAL A 21 24.15 20.87 -9.37
N VAL A 22 24.40 21.94 -8.62
CA VAL A 22 24.53 21.86 -7.15
C VAL A 22 23.21 21.44 -6.50
N VAL A 23 22.08 21.97 -6.97
CA VAL A 23 20.75 21.58 -6.47
C VAL A 23 20.46 20.11 -6.76
N ALA A 24 20.74 19.64 -7.98
CA ALA A 24 20.56 18.24 -8.34
C ALA A 24 21.47 17.31 -7.52
N ALA A 25 22.70 17.74 -7.20
CA ALA A 25 23.60 16.97 -6.34
C ALA A 25 23.04 16.80 -4.92
N ILE A 26 22.51 17.88 -4.31
CA ILE A 26 21.90 17.81 -2.97
C ILE A 26 20.63 16.95 -2.99
N LEU A 27 19.76 17.14 -3.99
CA LEU A 27 18.55 16.31 -4.15
C LEU A 27 18.90 14.83 -4.35
N GLY A 28 19.99 14.51 -5.06
CA GLY A 28 20.49 13.15 -5.22
C GLY A 28 20.86 12.49 -3.89
N ILE A 29 21.59 13.21 -3.02
CA ILE A 29 21.97 12.71 -1.69
C ILE A 29 20.73 12.46 -0.82
N LEU A 30 19.78 13.41 -0.81
CA LEU A 30 18.55 13.27 -0.04
C LEU A 30 17.69 12.11 -0.56
N ALA A 31 17.56 11.96 -1.88
CA ALA A 31 16.80 10.88 -2.49
C ALA A 31 17.39 9.50 -2.15
N ALA A 32 18.73 9.36 -2.15
CA ALA A 32 19.41 8.10 -1.83
C ALA A 32 19.04 7.55 -0.44
N VAL A 33 18.88 8.42 0.57
CA VAL A 33 18.49 8.01 1.93
C VAL A 33 16.97 7.95 2.09
N ALA A 34 16.23 8.86 1.45
CA ALA A 34 14.78 8.98 1.62
C ALA A 34 14.00 7.84 0.95
N VAL A 35 14.39 7.43 -0.27
CA VAL A 35 13.69 6.41 -1.05
C VAL A 35 13.57 5.06 -0.33
N PRO A 36 14.65 4.43 0.18
CA PRO A 36 14.53 3.13 0.85
C PRO A 36 13.69 3.21 2.13
N LYS A 37 13.82 4.31 2.90
CA LYS A 37 13.01 4.55 4.09
C LYS A 37 11.52 4.70 3.76
N TYR A 38 11.22 5.39 2.66
CA TYR A 38 9.85 5.59 2.19
C TYR A 38 9.20 4.26 1.77
N ILE A 39 9.94 3.40 1.05
CA ILE A 39 9.46 2.06 0.66
C ILE A 39 9.16 1.21 1.90
N ALA A 40 10.09 1.12 2.87
CA ALA A 40 9.86 0.35 4.09
C ALA A 40 8.66 0.85 4.92
N SER A 41 8.45 2.17 4.96
CA SER A 41 7.28 2.79 5.59
C SER A 41 5.99 2.38 4.89
N GLN A 42 5.96 2.42 3.55
CA GLN A 42 4.81 1.96 2.76
C GLN A 42 4.50 0.48 2.99
N GLU A 43 5.51 -0.39 3.00
CA GLU A 43 5.32 -1.83 3.24
C GLU A 43 4.68 -2.07 4.62
N THR A 44 5.16 -1.36 5.65
CA THR A 44 4.61 -1.46 7.01
C THR A 44 3.18 -0.93 7.08
N ALA A 45 2.89 0.19 6.41
CA ALA A 45 1.54 0.76 6.33
C ALA A 45 0.56 -0.20 5.62
N ARG A 46 0.99 -0.89 4.55
CA ARG A 46 0.19 -1.91 3.87
C ARG A 46 -0.12 -3.08 4.81
N GLY A 47 0.87 -3.57 5.56
CA GLY A 47 0.66 -4.64 6.54
C GLY A 47 -0.32 -4.24 7.65
N ALA A 48 -0.19 -3.03 8.20
CA ALA A 48 -1.11 -2.51 9.20
C ALA A 48 -2.55 -2.37 8.67
N LYS A 49 -2.70 -1.89 7.41
CA LYS A 49 -4.00 -1.81 6.73
C LYS A 49 -4.65 -3.19 6.61
N ILE A 50 -3.89 -4.18 6.13
CA ILE A 50 -4.40 -5.56 5.98
C ILE A 50 -4.92 -6.12 7.30
N MET A 51 -4.16 -5.95 8.39
CA MET A 51 -4.59 -6.40 9.71
C MET A 51 -5.85 -5.67 10.21
N GLY A 52 -5.99 -4.38 9.90
CA GLY A 52 -7.18 -3.60 10.24
C GLY A 52 -8.41 -4.04 9.46
N ASP A 53 -8.25 -4.26 8.17
CA ASP A 53 -9.33 -4.71 7.28
C ASP A 53 -9.80 -6.12 7.65
N LEU A 54 -8.88 -7.07 7.89
CA LEU A 54 -9.22 -8.43 8.31
C LEU A 54 -10.00 -8.45 9.63
N ARG A 55 -9.61 -7.63 10.63
CA ARG A 55 -10.37 -7.49 11.88
C ARG A 55 -11.76 -6.93 11.66
N THR A 56 -11.91 -5.99 10.73
CA THR A 56 -13.22 -5.42 10.40
C THR A 56 -14.10 -6.49 9.77
N ILE A 57 -13.56 -7.30 8.86
CA ILE A 57 -14.27 -8.44 8.26
C ILE A 57 -14.64 -9.48 9.32
N ASP A 58 -13.70 -9.88 10.18
CA ASP A 58 -13.94 -10.83 11.27
C ASP A 58 -15.05 -10.35 12.21
N SER A 59 -15.13 -9.05 12.48
CA SER A 59 -16.23 -8.49 13.28
C SER A 59 -17.59 -8.65 12.58
N GLY A 60 -17.66 -8.47 11.26
CA GLY A 60 -18.87 -8.71 10.49
C GLY A 60 -19.25 -10.18 10.40
N LEU A 61 -18.27 -11.08 10.27
CA LEU A 61 -18.49 -12.53 10.34
C LEU A 61 -19.05 -12.95 11.70
N ALA A 62 -18.49 -12.41 12.79
CA ALA A 62 -18.98 -12.67 14.14
C ALA A 62 -20.42 -12.17 14.34
N MET A 63 -20.76 -11.00 13.80
CA MET A 63 -22.12 -10.48 13.84
C MET A 63 -23.10 -11.31 13.01
N ALA A 64 -22.72 -11.75 11.81
CA ALA A 64 -23.55 -12.61 10.98
C ALA A 64 -23.82 -13.96 11.68
N ALA A 65 -22.78 -14.55 12.28
CA ALA A 65 -22.89 -15.78 13.05
C ALA A 65 -23.79 -15.63 14.28
N ALA A 66 -23.69 -14.50 15.00
CA ALA A 66 -24.57 -14.19 16.13
C ALA A 66 -26.05 -14.08 15.74
N ASN A 67 -26.34 -13.69 14.50
CA ASN A 67 -27.70 -13.65 13.93
C ASN A 67 -28.11 -14.97 13.27
N GLY A 68 -27.30 -16.04 13.38
CA GLY A 68 -27.59 -17.35 12.80
C GLY A 68 -27.44 -17.42 11.28
N VAL A 69 -26.80 -16.43 10.66
CA VAL A 69 -26.58 -16.39 9.21
C VAL A 69 -25.28 -17.10 8.87
N THR A 70 -25.36 -18.03 7.91
CA THR A 70 -24.17 -18.68 7.35
C THR A 70 -23.71 -17.91 6.12
N ILE A 71 -22.47 -17.43 6.15
CA ILE A 71 -21.85 -16.70 5.05
C ILE A 71 -21.22 -17.68 4.08
N THR A 72 -21.50 -17.54 2.78
CA THR A 72 -20.93 -18.38 1.72
C THR A 72 -19.83 -17.66 0.93
N GLN A 73 -19.91 -16.34 0.87
CA GLN A 73 -18.98 -15.48 0.16
C GLN A 73 -18.86 -14.14 0.91
N LEU A 74 -17.72 -13.45 0.75
CA LEU A 74 -17.47 -12.20 1.47
C LEU A 74 -18.50 -11.10 1.14
N SER A 75 -19.08 -11.12 -0.06
CA SER A 75 -20.18 -10.25 -0.49
C SER A 75 -21.42 -10.33 0.40
N ASP A 76 -21.66 -11.44 1.09
CA ASP A 76 -22.85 -11.63 1.93
C ASP A 76 -22.80 -10.79 3.22
N LEU A 77 -21.63 -10.25 3.59
CA LEU A 77 -21.49 -9.41 4.78
C LEU A 77 -22.00 -7.99 4.54
N ALA A 78 -21.93 -7.50 3.32
CA ALA A 78 -22.37 -6.16 2.98
C ALA A 78 -23.74 -6.19 2.30
N PRO A 79 -24.63 -5.20 2.56
CA PRO A 79 -24.43 -4.03 3.43
C PRO A 79 -24.81 -4.27 4.91
N THR A 80 -25.32 -5.44 5.25
CA THR A 80 -26.02 -5.67 6.53
C THR A 80 -25.07 -5.70 7.75
N TYR A 81 -23.92 -6.35 7.63
CA TYR A 81 -22.95 -6.55 8.71
C TYR A 81 -21.67 -5.70 8.53
N LEU A 82 -21.42 -5.22 7.31
CA LEU A 82 -20.44 -4.19 6.99
C LEU A 82 -21.05 -3.18 6.01
N GLY A 83 -20.71 -1.90 6.13
CA GLY A 83 -21.14 -0.88 5.17
C GLY A 83 -20.61 -1.12 3.75
N THR A 84 -19.35 -1.52 3.62
CA THR A 84 -18.72 -1.98 2.38
C THR A 84 -17.64 -3.00 2.71
N ILE A 85 -17.28 -3.84 1.74
CA ILE A 85 -16.16 -4.78 1.90
C ILE A 85 -14.85 -4.00 1.74
N PRO A 86 -13.95 -4.02 2.74
CA PRO A 86 -12.65 -3.41 2.61
C PRO A 86 -11.89 -4.01 1.42
N LYS A 87 -11.20 -3.16 0.65
CA LYS A 87 -10.36 -3.60 -0.46
C LYS A 87 -8.91 -3.78 0.01
N ALA A 88 -8.25 -4.84 -0.40
CA ALA A 88 -6.85 -5.05 -0.07
C ALA A 88 -5.98 -3.95 -0.70
N PRO A 89 -4.82 -3.60 -0.11
CA PRO A 89 -3.88 -2.68 -0.75
C PRO A 89 -3.44 -3.25 -2.11
N ALA A 90 -3.33 -2.37 -3.10
CA ALA A 90 -2.90 -2.74 -4.44
C ALA A 90 -1.56 -3.48 -4.43
N SER A 91 -1.34 -4.33 -5.44
CA SER A 91 -0.19 -5.24 -5.58
C SER A 91 1.14 -4.66 -5.04
N GLY A 92 1.92 -5.51 -4.36
CA GLY A 92 3.24 -5.19 -3.83
C GLY A 92 3.50 -5.75 -2.43
N THR A 93 4.62 -5.36 -1.84
CA THR A 93 5.08 -5.95 -0.57
C THR A 93 4.37 -5.30 0.62
N ALA A 94 3.91 -6.13 1.57
CA ALA A 94 3.42 -5.73 2.88
C ALA A 94 4.30 -6.35 3.96
N ARG A 95 4.65 -5.55 4.97
CA ARG A 95 5.44 -5.97 6.13
C ARG A 95 4.56 -6.01 7.37
N PHE A 96 4.50 -7.17 8.01
CA PHE A 96 3.69 -7.42 9.19
C PHE A 96 4.52 -7.28 10.49
N PRO A 97 3.85 -7.12 11.65
CA PRO A 97 4.51 -7.24 12.94
C PRO A 97 5.28 -8.57 13.04
N ALA A 98 6.47 -8.55 13.66
CA ALA A 98 7.47 -9.64 13.65
C ALA A 98 8.28 -9.83 12.34
N GLY A 99 8.14 -8.91 11.38
CA GLY A 99 9.07 -8.78 10.25
C GLY A 99 8.80 -9.69 9.05
N ALA A 100 7.71 -10.44 9.08
CA ALA A 100 7.26 -11.23 7.93
C ALA A 100 6.85 -10.29 6.78
N THR A 101 7.33 -10.60 5.58
CA THR A 101 6.99 -9.91 4.34
C THR A 101 6.16 -10.80 3.43
N PHE A 102 5.13 -10.23 2.85
CA PHE A 102 4.26 -10.91 1.90
C PHE A 102 4.03 -10.02 0.69
N THR A 103 3.98 -10.61 -0.49
CA THR A 103 3.52 -9.90 -1.68
C THR A 103 2.01 -10.08 -1.78
N CYS A 104 1.25 -8.98 -1.77
CA CYS A 104 -0.18 -9.05 -2.07
C CYS A 104 -0.34 -9.41 -3.55
N ALA A 105 -1.00 -10.55 -3.79
CA ALA A 105 -1.22 -11.09 -5.14
C ALA A 105 -2.47 -10.52 -5.80
N SER A 106 -3.41 -10.01 -4.99
CA SER A 106 -4.69 -9.47 -5.44
C SER A 106 -5.09 -8.23 -4.65
N ASP A 107 -5.93 -7.45 -5.30
CA ASP A 107 -6.54 -6.23 -4.77
C ASP A 107 -7.73 -6.52 -3.83
N ASP A 108 -8.15 -7.78 -3.70
CA ASP A 108 -9.30 -8.22 -2.90
C ASP A 108 -8.92 -9.22 -1.81
N TYR A 109 -9.73 -9.27 -0.75
CA TYR A 109 -9.66 -10.31 0.28
C TYR A 109 -10.46 -11.54 -0.14
N ASN A 110 -9.98 -12.71 0.27
CA ASN A 110 -10.66 -13.98 0.05
C ASN A 110 -11.37 -14.42 1.34
N TYR A 111 -12.33 -15.32 1.19
CA TYR A 111 -13.08 -15.91 2.30
C TYR A 111 -13.12 -17.43 2.14
N ASP A 112 -12.82 -18.16 3.21
CA ASP A 112 -12.93 -19.62 3.28
C ASP A 112 -14.17 -19.98 4.11
N SER A 113 -15.20 -20.48 3.43
CA SER A 113 -16.47 -20.87 4.05
C SER A 113 -16.36 -22.09 4.96
N ASN A 114 -15.32 -22.91 4.83
CA ASN A 114 -15.14 -24.08 5.70
C ASN A 114 -14.58 -23.68 7.06
N THR A 115 -13.69 -22.68 7.10
CA THR A 115 -13.12 -22.17 8.35
C THR A 115 -13.81 -20.90 8.85
N ASN A 116 -14.76 -20.35 8.08
CA ASN A 116 -15.44 -19.08 8.34
C ASN A 116 -14.45 -17.95 8.64
N ARG A 117 -13.42 -17.80 7.79
CA ARG A 117 -12.36 -16.80 7.95
C ARG A 117 -12.06 -16.09 6.66
N ALA A 118 -11.84 -14.78 6.77
CA ALA A 118 -11.27 -14.00 5.68
C ALA A 118 -9.74 -14.06 5.72
N TYR A 119 -9.12 -13.94 4.55
CA TYR A 119 -7.68 -13.93 4.42
C TYR A 119 -7.23 -13.15 3.20
N LEU A 120 -6.01 -12.63 3.25
CA LEU A 120 -5.35 -12.13 2.04
C LEU A 120 -4.69 -13.30 1.32
N GLY A 121 -4.99 -13.45 0.02
CA GLY A 121 -4.22 -14.33 -0.85
C GLY A 121 -2.81 -13.77 -1.00
N ALA A 122 -1.84 -14.43 -0.37
CA ALA A 122 -0.49 -13.90 -0.30
C ALA A 122 0.55 -14.97 -0.64
N THR A 123 1.61 -14.53 -1.29
CA THR A 123 2.80 -15.35 -1.49
C THR A 123 3.81 -14.92 -0.43
N LYS A 124 4.19 -15.83 0.48
CA LYS A 124 5.30 -15.57 1.40
C LYS A 124 6.59 -15.45 0.60
N THR A 125 7.24 -14.31 0.67
CA THR A 125 8.63 -14.13 0.24
C THR A 125 9.49 -14.19 1.48
N ASN A 126 10.09 -15.36 1.73
CA ASN A 126 11.00 -15.53 2.86
C ASN A 126 12.31 -14.80 2.51
N THR A 127 12.60 -13.71 3.21
CA THR A 127 13.77 -12.84 2.94
C THR A 127 15.10 -13.46 3.40
N ALA A 128 15.09 -14.65 3.99
CA ALA A 128 16.30 -15.34 4.47
C ALA A 128 17.06 -16.13 3.38
N ASP A 129 16.38 -16.76 2.41
CA ASP A 129 17.02 -17.84 1.61
C ASP A 129 16.76 -17.79 0.09
N GLY A 130 16.25 -16.70 -0.47
CA GLY A 130 16.26 -16.48 -1.92
C GLY A 130 15.46 -17.43 -2.81
N LEU A 131 14.76 -18.45 -2.32
CA LEU A 131 13.86 -19.29 -3.14
C LEU A 131 12.87 -20.13 -2.30
N ALA A 132 11.67 -19.60 -2.03
CA ALA A 132 10.45 -20.39 -1.78
C ALA A 132 9.21 -19.48 -1.77
N THR A 133 8.46 -19.48 -2.88
CA THR A 133 7.09 -18.94 -2.96
C THR A 133 6.15 -19.89 -2.21
N LEU A 134 6.05 -19.76 -0.89
CA LEU A 134 5.01 -20.46 -0.13
C LEU A 134 3.72 -19.64 -0.26
N THR A 135 2.83 -20.05 -1.15
CA THR A 135 1.46 -19.52 -1.22
C THR A 135 0.78 -19.84 0.11
N GLY A 136 0.40 -18.82 0.87
CA GLY A 136 -0.18 -18.97 2.21
C GLY A 136 -1.21 -17.90 2.50
N ALA A 137 -2.16 -18.21 3.37
CA ALA A 137 -3.16 -17.25 3.84
C ALA A 137 -2.56 -16.39 4.97
N VAL A 138 -2.67 -15.06 4.84
CA VAL A 138 -2.56 -14.16 6.01
C VAL A 138 -3.94 -14.09 6.65
N LYS A 139 -4.05 -14.59 7.89
CA LYS A 139 -5.30 -14.67 8.66
C LYS A 139 -5.24 -13.85 9.94
#